data_AF-A0A966XJQ8-F1
#
_entry.id   AF-A0A966XJQ8-F1
#
_cell.length_a   1.000
_cell.length_b   1.000
_cell.length_c   1.000
_cell.angle_alpha   90.00
_cell.angle_beta   90.00
_cell.angle_gamma   90.00
#
_symmetry.space_group_name_H-M   'P 1'
#
loop_
_entity.id
_entity.type
_entity.pdbx_description
1 polymer ?
#
loop_
_entity_poly.entity_id
_entity_poly.type
_entity_poly.pdbx_seq_one_letter_code
_entity_poly.pdbx_strand_id
1 'polypeptide(L)'
;MSGNTFGKNFTVTTFGESHGVALGAIVDGCPPGLELNEEDIQIYLDQRKPGQSKFVTQRKESDTVKILSGVFEGKTTGTPIGLVIYNQDQ
;
A
#
# COMPACT_ATOMS: atom_id res chain seq x y z
N MET A 1 -8.52 -1.74 -19.97
CA MET A 1 -7.81 -2.57 -18.98
C MET A 1 -8.82 -2.97 -17.92
N SER A 2 -9.12 -4.26 -17.78
CA SER A 2 -10.24 -4.75 -16.96
C SER A 2 -9.74 -5.47 -15.71
N GLY A 3 -10.32 -5.14 -14.56
CA GLY A 3 -10.15 -5.87 -13.31
C GLY A 3 -9.04 -5.36 -12.41
N ASN A 4 -9.17 -4.13 -11.88
CA ASN A 4 -8.30 -3.63 -10.81
C ASN A 4 -8.81 -3.98 -9.40
N THR A 5 -9.97 -4.65 -9.31
CA THR A 5 -10.55 -5.12 -8.04
C THR A 5 -10.43 -6.64 -7.95
N PHE A 6 -9.89 -7.13 -6.84
CA PHE A 6 -9.83 -8.53 -6.48
C PHE A 6 -10.59 -8.79 -5.17
N GLY A 7 -11.34 -9.88 -5.09
CA GLY A 7 -12.06 -10.31 -3.88
C GLY A 7 -13.58 -10.17 -3.96
N LYS A 8 -14.27 -10.44 -2.84
CA LYS A 8 -15.74 -10.37 -2.74
C LYS A 8 -16.22 -9.74 -1.43
N ASN A 9 -15.86 -10.34 -0.29
CA ASN A 9 -16.18 -9.80 1.03
C ASN A 9 -15.02 -8.97 1.60
N PHE A 10 -13.79 -9.38 1.28
CA PHE A 10 -12.59 -8.59 1.45
C PHE A 10 -12.11 -8.25 0.04
N THR A 11 -12.14 -6.97 -0.33
CA THR A 11 -11.81 -6.51 -1.68
C THR A 11 -10.61 -5.59 -1.67
N VAL A 12 -9.75 -5.73 -2.68
CA VAL A 12 -8.62 -4.85 -2.91
C VAL A 12 -8.78 -4.26 -4.30
N THR A 13 -8.90 -2.93 -4.37
CA THR A 13 -9.00 -2.17 -5.62
C THR A 13 -7.76 -1.30 -5.78
N THR A 14 -6.99 -1.48 -6.84
CA THR A 14 -5.73 -0.73 -7.07
C THR A 14 -5.86 0.38 -8.11
N PHE A 15 -4.98 1.37 -8.05
CA PHE A 15 -4.85 2.42 -9.05
C PHE A 15 -3.40 2.95 -9.10
N GLY A 16 -3.12 3.74 -10.13
CA GLY A 16 -1.84 4.44 -10.30
C GLY A 16 -0.96 3.86 -11.39
N GLU A 17 0.11 4.60 -11.69
CA GLU A 17 1.06 4.31 -12.76
C GLU A 17 2.48 4.44 -12.20
N SER A 18 3.41 3.57 -12.64
CA SER A 18 4.82 3.61 -12.17
C SER A 18 5.55 4.91 -12.52
N HIS A 19 5.05 5.67 -13.50
CA HIS A 19 5.57 6.99 -13.87
C HIS A 19 4.58 8.13 -13.56
N GLY A 20 3.51 7.81 -12.82
CA GLY A 20 2.51 8.79 -12.38
C GLY A 20 2.90 9.48 -11.08
N VAL A 21 1.95 10.15 -10.46
CA VAL A 21 2.15 10.85 -9.18
C VAL A 21 2.27 9.87 -8.01
N ALA A 22 1.46 8.80 -8.02
CA ALA A 22 1.38 7.84 -6.94
C ALA A 22 0.78 6.51 -7.42
N LEU A 23 1.03 5.48 -6.62
CA LEU A 23 0.35 4.19 -6.63
C LEU A 23 -0.58 4.13 -5.42
N GLY A 24 -1.69 3.42 -5.52
CA GLY A 24 -2.59 3.29 -4.39
C GLY A 24 -3.51 2.09 -4.44
N ALA A 25 -4.14 1.83 -3.31
CA ALA A 25 -5.11 0.77 -3.13
C ALA A 25 -6.21 1.19 -2.15
N ILE A 26 -7.40 0.64 -2.36
CA ILE A 26 -8.51 0.66 -1.43
C ILE A 26 -8.76 -0.77 -1.00
N VAL A 27 -8.80 -0.99 0.32
CA VAL A 27 -9.10 -2.29 0.92
C VAL A 27 -10.44 -2.19 1.67
N ASP A 28 -11.44 -2.94 1.23
CA ASP A 28 -12.75 -3.01 1.88
C ASP A 28 -12.97 -4.35 2.60
N GLY A 29 -13.89 -4.35 3.56
CA GLY A 29 -14.30 -5.56 4.28
C GLY A 29 -13.38 -5.96 5.44
N CYS A 30 -12.43 -5.09 5.80
CA CYS A 30 -11.65 -5.26 7.01
C CYS A 30 -12.55 -4.99 8.24
N PRO A 31 -12.66 -5.92 9.21
CA PRO A 31 -13.46 -5.67 10.42
C PRO A 31 -12.83 -4.56 11.28
N PRO A 32 -13.63 -3.87 12.12
CA PRO A 32 -13.12 -2.89 13.06
C PRO A 32 -12.32 -3.52 14.21
N GLY A 33 -11.40 -2.75 14.79
CA GLY A 33 -10.67 -3.09 16.02
C GLY A 33 -9.36 -3.86 15.83
N LEU A 34 -8.92 -4.10 14.59
CA LEU A 34 -7.61 -4.67 14.30
C LEU A 34 -6.53 -3.59 14.44
N GLU A 35 -5.43 -3.91 15.09
CA GLU A 35 -4.26 -3.02 15.13
C GLU A 35 -3.63 -2.94 13.74
N LEU A 36 -3.40 -1.71 13.26
CA LEU A 36 -2.81 -1.46 11.95
C LEU A 36 -2.12 -0.09 11.93
N ASN A 37 -0.86 -0.07 11.52
CA ASN A 37 -0.07 1.12 11.21
C ASN A 37 0.71 0.95 9.88
N GLU A 38 1.36 2.00 9.42
CA GLU A 38 2.19 1.95 8.22
C GLU A 38 3.36 0.96 8.33
N GLU A 39 3.97 0.81 9.51
CA GLU A 39 5.12 -0.08 9.73
C GLU A 39 4.76 -1.55 9.49
N ASP A 40 3.54 -1.96 9.87
CA ASP A 40 3.00 -3.31 9.63
C ASP A 40 3.01 -3.65 8.13
N ILE A 41 2.79 -2.65 7.27
CA ILE A 41 2.77 -2.82 5.81
C ILE A 41 4.18 -2.62 5.23
N GLN A 42 4.95 -1.67 5.75
CA GLN A 42 6.26 -1.29 5.25
C GLN A 42 7.25 -2.47 5.26
N ILE A 43 7.19 -3.34 6.27
CA ILE A 43 8.04 -4.54 6.35
C ILE A 43 7.87 -5.42 5.11
N TYR A 44 6.64 -5.59 4.62
CA TYR A 44 6.36 -6.39 3.42
C TYR A 44 6.75 -5.66 2.12
N LEU A 45 6.68 -4.33 2.09
CA LEU A 45 7.18 -3.53 0.97
C LEU A 45 8.71 -3.63 0.88
N ASP A 46 9.42 -3.52 2.00
CA ASP A 46 10.87 -3.59 2.05
C ASP A 46 11.41 -4.97 1.64
N GLN A 47 10.68 -6.04 1.94
CA GLN A 47 11.01 -7.40 1.46
C GLN A 47 10.95 -7.52 -0.08
N ARG A 48 10.17 -6.68 -0.77
CA ARG A 48 10.03 -6.71 -2.23
C ARG A 48 11.16 -5.97 -2.95
N LYS A 49 11.89 -5.09 -2.26
CA LYS A 49 12.94 -4.26 -2.87
C LYS A 49 14.07 -5.16 -3.43
N PRO A 50 14.32 -5.13 -4.75
CA PRO A 50 15.44 -5.87 -5.34
C PRO A 50 16.75 -5.18 -4.95
N GLY A 51 17.51 -5.74 -4.01
CA GLY A 51 18.69 -5.02 -3.50
C GLY A 51 19.58 -5.69 -2.47
N GLN A 52 19.38 -6.97 -2.10
CA GLN A 52 20.36 -7.66 -1.24
C GLN A 52 21.65 -8.07 -1.98
N SER A 53 21.72 -7.90 -3.30
CA SER A 53 22.88 -8.26 -4.12
C SER A 53 23.65 -7.03 -4.59
N LYS A 54 24.98 -7.11 -4.54
CA LYS A 54 25.94 -6.05 -4.92
C LYS A 54 25.87 -5.60 -6.39
N PHE A 55 25.06 -6.25 -7.22
CA PHE A 55 25.06 -6.08 -8.68
C PHE A 55 23.81 -5.40 -9.25
N VAL A 56 22.84 -5.02 -8.43
CA VAL A 56 21.61 -4.34 -8.90
C VAL A 56 21.74 -2.84 -8.65
N THR A 57 21.31 -2.03 -9.63
CA THR A 57 21.18 -0.59 -9.43
C THR A 57 20.24 -0.32 -8.25
N GLN A 58 20.74 0.36 -7.22
CA GLN A 58 19.92 0.81 -6.11
C GLN A 58 18.97 1.90 -6.60
N ARG A 59 17.82 1.52 -7.18
CA ARG A 59 16.69 2.43 -7.22
C ARG A 59 16.27 2.65 -5.78
N LYS A 60 16.52 3.86 -5.28
CA LYS A 60 16.03 4.32 -3.98
C LYS A 60 14.58 4.79 -4.13
N GLU A 61 13.72 3.93 -4.67
CA GLU A 61 12.28 4.15 -4.52
C GLU A 61 12.00 3.84 -3.04
N SER A 62 11.93 4.88 -2.19
CA SER A 62 11.49 4.68 -0.82
C SER A 62 9.98 4.49 -0.90
N ASP A 63 9.57 3.29 -1.31
CA ASP A 63 8.18 2.82 -1.38
C ASP A 63 7.56 2.91 0.01
N THR A 64 7.20 4.14 0.39
CA THR A 64 6.72 4.51 1.72
C THR A 64 5.23 4.57 1.62
N VAL A 65 4.58 3.64 2.28
CA VAL A 65 3.12 3.62 2.33
C VAL A 65 2.62 4.66 3.32
N LYS A 66 1.47 5.24 3.01
CA LYS A 66 0.67 6.03 3.94
C LYS A 66 -0.75 5.48 3.99
N ILE A 67 -1.31 5.41 5.20
CA ILE A 67 -2.71 5.10 5.41
C ILE A 67 -3.50 6.42 5.39
N LEU A 68 -4.42 6.56 4.43
CA LEU A 68 -5.24 7.77 4.25
C LEU A 68 -6.60 7.67 4.92
N SER A 69 -7.12 6.47 5.16
CA SER A 69 -8.44 6.23 5.75
C SER A 69 -8.54 4.85 6.38
N GLY A 70 -9.64 4.57 7.08
CA GLY A 70 -9.96 3.24 7.60
C GLY A 70 -9.25 2.84 8.88
N VAL A 71 -8.37 3.71 9.40
CA VAL A 71 -7.67 3.55 10.69
C VAL A 71 -7.86 4.82 11.52
N PHE A 72 -8.13 4.63 12.81
CA PHE A 72 -8.21 5.69 13.82
C PHE A 72 -7.58 5.18 15.12
N GLU A 73 -6.71 5.98 15.73
CA GLU A 73 -5.96 5.61 16.96
C GLU A 73 -5.27 4.23 16.87
N GLY A 74 -4.66 3.94 15.71
CA GLY A 74 -3.93 2.70 15.45
C GLY A 74 -4.82 1.46 15.27
N LYS A 75 -6.14 1.62 15.15
CA LYS A 75 -7.09 0.53 14.94
C LYS A 75 -7.98 0.73 13.73
N THR A 76 -8.34 -0.35 13.06
CA THR A 76 -9.26 -0.31 11.93
C THR A 76 -10.66 0.13 12.38
N THR A 77 -11.32 0.94 11.57
CA THR A 77 -12.67 1.46 11.87
C THR A 77 -13.78 0.61 11.27
N GLY A 78 -13.45 -0.37 10.42
CA GLY A 78 -14.42 -1.12 9.61
C GLY A 78 -14.81 -0.43 8.30
N THR A 79 -14.34 0.80 8.07
CA THR A 79 -14.52 1.52 6.80
C THR A 79 -13.38 1.19 5.82
N PRO A 80 -13.51 1.55 4.53
CA PRO A 80 -12.46 1.30 3.55
C PRO A 80 -11.11 1.89 3.97
N ILE A 81 -10.07 1.09 3.86
CA ILE A 81 -8.68 1.48 4.16
C ILE A 81 -8.04 1.96 2.86
N GLY A 82 -7.73 3.25 2.81
CA GLY A 82 -7.04 3.88 1.69
C GLY A 82 -5.54 3.85 1.90
N LEU A 83 -4.80 3.35 0.92
CA LEU A 83 -3.35 3.25 0.92
C LEU A 83 -2.78 4.03 -0.26
N VAL A 84 -1.69 4.77 -0.03
CA VAL A 84 -0.97 5.47 -1.09
C VAL A 84 0.54 5.32 -0.93
N ILE A 85 1.24 5.19 -2.04
CA ILE A 85 2.70 5.30 -2.15
C ILE A 85 2.96 6.40 -3.18
N TYR A 86 3.65 7.46 -2.76
CA TYR A 86 4.01 8.56 -3.65
C TYR A 86 5.31 8.23 -4.38
N ASN A 87 5.31 8.38 -5.70
CA ASN A 87 6.53 8.20 -6.49
C ASN A 87 7.49 9.37 -6.18
N GLN A 88 8.77 9.07 -5.98
CA GLN A 88 9.78 10.07 -5.61
C GLN A 88 10.54 10.66 -6.81
N ASP A 89 10.33 10.09 -7.99
CA ASP A 89 10.96 10.54 -9.22
C ASP A 89 10.03 11.52 -9.97
N GLN A 90 10.26 12.82 -9.74
CA GLN A 90 10.01 13.88 -10.71
C GLN A 90 11.32 14.63 -10.98
#